data_AF-A0A376L1Y9-F1
#
_entry.id   AF-A0A376L1Y9-F1
#
_cell.length_a   1.000
_cell.length_b   1.000
_cell.length_c   1.000
_cell.angle_alpha   90.00
_cell.angle_beta   90.00
_cell.angle_gamma   90.00
#
_symmetry.space_group_name_H-M   'P 1'
#
loop_
_entity.id
_entity.type
_entity.pdbx_description
1 polymer ?
#
loop_
_entity_poly.entity_id
_entity_poly.type
_entity_poly.pdbx_seq_one_letter_code
_entity_poly.pdbx_strand_id
1 'polypeptide(L)' 'MCSTNVKYFDASHVVVFCAKTAMDDAWLKLVVDQEDADGRFATPEAKAANDKGRKFLR' A
#
# COMPACT_ATOMS: atom_id res chain seq x y z
N MET A 1 -17.14 22.12 22.69
CA MET A 1 -16.85 21.98 21.24
C MET A 1 -15.34 22.05 21.06
N CYS A 2 -14.70 21.02 20.52
CA CYS A 2 -13.25 21.00 20.34
C CYS A 2 -12.90 21.46 18.92
N SER A 3 -12.45 22.71 18.74
CA SER A 3 -12.04 23.23 17.43
C SER A 3 -10.82 22.49 16.90
N THR A 4 -10.94 21.85 15.73
CA THR A 4 -9.86 21.14 15.03
C THR A 4 -8.73 22.05 14.56
N ASN A 5 -8.99 23.35 14.43
CA ASN A 5 -8.06 24.33 13.87
C ASN A 5 -6.80 24.50 14.76
N VAL A 6 -7.00 24.72 16.07
CA VAL A 6 -5.92 24.89 17.06
C VAL A 6 -5.01 23.66 17.13
N LYS A 7 -5.57 22.47 16.91
CA LYS A 7 -4.84 21.19 16.99
C LYS A 7 -3.85 20.97 15.86
N TYR A 8 -4.09 21.52 14.66
CA TYR A 8 -3.16 21.40 13.52
C TYR A 8 -2.06 22.45 13.59
N PHE A 9 -2.43 23.70 13.89
CA PHE A 9 -1.49 24.83 13.87
C PHE A 9 -0.50 24.82 15.04
N ASP A 10 -0.87 24.26 16.20
CA ASP A 10 -0.01 24.21 17.39
C ASP A 10 0.71 22.86 17.59
N ALA A 11 0.56 21.90 16.67
CA ALA A 11 1.22 20.61 16.75
C ALA A 11 2.67 20.67 16.24
N SER A 12 3.58 19.92 16.87
CA SER A 12 4.96 19.77 16.38
C SER A 12 5.01 19.02 15.05
N HIS A 13 4.10 18.05 14.84
CA HIS A 13 3.95 17.29 13.61
C HIS A 13 2.48 16.96 13.37
N VAL A 14 2.06 17.01 12.11
CA VAL A 14 0.77 16.47 11.70
C VAL A 14 0.96 15.46 10.59
N VAL A 15 0.46 14.25 10.81
CA VAL A 15 0.47 13.16 9.82
C VAL A 15 -0.91 13.07 9.16
N VAL A 16 -0.93 13.15 7.83
CA VAL A 16 -2.14 12.98 7.02
C VAL A 16 -2.08 11.63 6.32
N PHE A 17 -3.05 10.77 6.60
CA PHE A 17 -3.18 9.49 5.91
C PHE A 17 -3.95 9.69 4.61
N CYS A 18 -3.30 9.36 3.49
CA CYS A 18 -3.91 9.40 2.17
C CYS A 18 -4.14 7.97 1.66
N ALA A 19 -5.26 7.77 0.97
CA ALA A 19 -5.53 6.54 0.23
C ALA A 19 -5.23 6.76 -1.26
N LYS A 20 -4.70 5.73 -1.93
CA LYS A 20 -4.51 5.76 -3.39
C LYS A 20 -5.89 5.72 -4.06
N THR A 21 -6.13 6.61 -5.02
CA THR A 21 -7.43 6.75 -5.69
C THR A 21 -7.67 5.72 -6.79
N ALA A 22 -6.61 5.09 -7.30
CA ALA A 22 -6.68 4.03 -8.30
C ALA A 22 -5.61 2.97 -8.03
N MET A 23 -5.95 1.71 -8.30
CA MET A 23 -5.05 0.56 -8.13
C MET A 23 -4.81 -0.11 -9.49
N ASP A 24 -3.72 0.28 -10.16
CA ASP A 24 -3.35 -0.25 -11.47
C ASP A 24 -2.44 -1.49 -11.37
N ASP A 25 -2.32 -2.21 -12.47
CA ASP A 25 -1.52 -3.44 -12.52
C ASP A 25 -0.03 -3.17 -12.35
N ALA A 26 0.43 -1.97 -12.72
CA ALA A 26 1.80 -1.54 -12.51
C ALA A 26 2.12 -1.40 -11.01
N TRP A 27 1.20 -0.84 -10.23
CA TRP A 27 1.33 -0.75 -8.78
C TRP A 27 1.30 -2.11 -8.11
N LEU A 28 0.38 -2.99 -8.51
CA LEU A 28 0.32 -4.36 -7.97
C LEU A 28 1.62 -5.12 -8.23
N LYS A 29 2.19 -4.97 -9.44
CA LYS A 29 3.48 -5.55 -9.79
C LYS A 29 4.61 -5.01 -8.91
N LEU A 30 4.65 -3.69 -8.68
CA LEU A 30 5.65 -3.07 -7.81
C LEU A 30 5.60 -3.62 -6.39
N VAL A 31 4.40 -3.85 -5.83
CA VAL A 31 4.24 -4.46 -4.51
C VAL A 31 4.73 -5.90 -4.50
N VAL A 32 4.37 -6.71 -5.51
CA VAL A 32 4.82 -8.11 -5.61
C VAL A 32 6.35 -8.21 -5.77
N ASP A 33 6.95 -7.32 -6.56
CA ASP A 33 8.40 -7.30 -6.74
C ASP A 33 9.13 -6.86 -5.45
N GLN A 34 8.55 -5.94 -4.68
CA GLN A 34 9.09 -5.59 -3.37
C GLN A 34 9.00 -6.76 -2.38
N GLU A 35 7.87 -7.48 -2.33
CA GLU A 35 7.72 -8.64 -1.45
C GLU A 35 8.70 -9.77 -1.78
N ASP A 36 9.06 -9.90 -3.07
CA ASP A 36 10.07 -10.84 -3.54
C ASP A 36 11.47 -10.41 -3.12
N ALA A 37 11.80 -9.12 -3.23
CA ALA A 37 13.04 -8.55 -2.71
C ALA A 37 13.16 -8.70 -1.18
N ASP A 38 12.03 -8.64 -0.47
CA ASP A 38 11.94 -8.90 0.96
C ASP A 38 12.00 -10.41 1.31
N GLY A 39 12.11 -11.30 0.30
CA GLY A 39 12.24 -12.74 0.48
C GLY A 39 10.96 -13.43 0.96
N ARG A 40 9.78 -12.84 0.71
CA ARG A 40 8.50 -13.37 1.21
C ARG A 40 7.96 -14.56 0.41
N PHE A 41 8.57 -14.90 -0.72
CA PHE A 41 8.19 -16.04 -1.54
C PHE A 41 9.26 -17.12 -1.49
N ALA A 42 8.86 -18.33 -1.06
CA ALA A 42 9.75 -19.49 -1.03
C ALA A 42 10.03 -20.05 -2.43
N THR A 43 9.10 -19.87 -3.38
CA THR A 43 9.26 -20.30 -4.77
C THR A 43 8.70 -19.28 -5.76
N PRO A 44 9.18 -19.28 -7.03
CA PRO A 44 8.64 -18.42 -8.08
C PRO A 44 7.16 -18.65 -8.37
N GLU A 45 6.67 -19.89 -8.20
CA GLU A 45 5.26 -20.24 -8.39
C GLU A 45 4.37 -19.61 -7.31
N ALA A 46 4.87 -19.50 -6.07
CA ALA A 46 4.17 -18.82 -4.99
C ALA A 46 4.01 -17.32 -5.27
N LYS A 47 5.04 -16.68 -5.85
CA LYS A 47 4.98 -15.29 -6.34
C LYS A 47 3.93 -15.13 -7.44
N ALA A 48 3.93 -16.03 -8.43
CA ALA A 48 2.98 -16.00 -9.55
C ALA A 48 1.53 -16.23 -9.09
N ALA A 49 1.31 -17.15 -8.15
CA ALA A 49 -0.01 -17.39 -7.57
C ALA A 49 -0.51 -16.18 -6.77
N ASN A 50 0.38 -15.49 -6.03
CA ASN A 50 0.05 -14.28 -5.29
C ASN A 50 -0.36 -13.12 -6.22
N ASP A 51 0.44 -12.86 -7.27
CA ASP A 51 0.13 -11.83 -8.28
C ASP A 51 -1.20 -12.11 -8.98
N LYS A 52 -1.45 -13.37 -9.35
CA LYS A 52 -2.71 -13.80 -9.95
C LYS A 52 -3.90 -13.59 -9.01
N GLY A 53 -3.75 -13.91 -7.72
CA GLY A 53 -4.79 -13.70 -6.71
C GLY A 53 -5.20 -12.24 -6.56
N ARG A 54 -4.22 -11.32 -6.62
CA ARG A 54 -4.47 -9.86 -6.52
C ARG A 54 -5.22 -9.28 -7.72
N LYS A 55 -5.14 -9.94 -8.88
CA LYS A 55 -5.81 -9.53 -10.11
C LYS A 55 -7.16 -10.22 -10.34
N PHE A 56 -7.54 -11.17 -9.49
CA PHE A 56 -8.69 -12.05 -9.73
C PHE A 56 -10.06 -11.35 -9.68
N LEU A 57 -10.22 -10.32 -8.84
CA LEU A 57 -11.49 -9.61 -8.63
C LEU A 57 -11.61 -8.30 -9.43
N ARG A 58 -10.72 -8.08 -10.40
CA ARG A 58 -10.69 -6.88 -11.23
C ARG A 58 -11.27 -7.15 -12.61
#